data_AF-A0A067E0Q7-F1
#
_entry.id   AF-A0A067E0Q7-F1
#
_cell.length_a   1.000
_cell.length_b   1.000
_cell.length_c   1.000
_cell.angle_alpha   90.00
_cell.angle_beta   90.00
_cell.angle_gamma   90.00
#
_symmetry.space_group_name_H-M   'P 1'
#
loop_
_entity.id
_entity.type
_entity.pdbx_description
1 polymer ?
#
loop_
_entity_poly.entity_id
_entity_poly.type
_entity_poly.pdbx_seq_one_letter_code
_entity_poly.pdbx_strand_id
1 'polypeptide(L)'
;MLKLYEFVLQIDRALRNIRTTEAEDDEVSNVDRFSALSTATNKMCFYAAKKKNHSYKEALAAINQLTSKFQELFGRQRTNPRSPAYGSQRNSRVLDPVVVRTKGTTTRLKKSPRNNRKCNICRELGHTARCYPTASNGAR
;
A
#
# COMPACT_ATOMS: atom_id res chain seq x y z
N MET A 1 58.30 -19.54 30.35
CA MET A 1 58.19 -18.35 29.46
C MET A 1 57.30 -18.62 28.24
N LEU A 2 57.51 -19.69 27.47
CA LEU A 2 56.70 -19.98 26.25
C LEU A 2 55.20 -20.22 26.52
N LYS A 3 54.85 -20.94 27.59
CA LYS A 3 53.44 -21.22 27.95
C LYS A 3 52.62 -19.98 28.31
N LEU A 4 53.26 -18.94 28.86
CA LEU A 4 52.59 -17.69 29.21
C LEU A 4 52.30 -16.87 27.94
N TYR A 5 53.23 -16.90 26.98
CA TYR A 5 53.06 -16.23 25.70
C TYR A 5 51.93 -16.89 24.87
N GLU A 6 51.84 -18.21 24.86
CA GLU A 6 50.71 -18.92 24.24
C GLU A 6 49.38 -18.59 24.90
N PHE A 7 49.34 -18.50 26.23
CA PHE A 7 48.13 -18.12 26.98
C PHE A 7 47.68 -16.69 26.64
N VAL A 8 48.62 -15.73 26.60
CA VAL A 8 48.33 -14.35 26.20
C VAL A 8 47.85 -14.29 24.74
N LEU A 9 48.49 -15.02 23.83
CA LEU A 9 48.03 -15.11 22.43
C LEU A 9 46.65 -15.74 22.31
N GLN A 10 46.33 -16.73 23.14
CA GLN A 10 45.02 -17.36 23.17
C GLN A 10 43.95 -16.39 23.68
N ILE A 11 44.26 -15.56 24.67
CA ILE A 11 43.39 -14.46 25.13
C ILE A 11 43.23 -13.41 24.04
N ASP A 12 44.31 -12.94 23.41
CA ASP A 12 44.24 -11.93 22.35
C ASP A 12 43.48 -12.44 21.12
N ARG A 13 43.56 -13.74 20.85
CA ARG A 13 42.77 -14.40 19.80
C ARG A 13 41.29 -14.49 20.20
N ALA A 14 41.00 -14.84 21.46
CA ALA A 14 39.63 -14.87 21.97
C ALA A 14 39.00 -13.46 21.96
N LEU A 15 39.74 -12.44 22.39
CA LEU A 15 39.31 -11.04 22.38
C LEU A 15 39.10 -10.52 20.96
N ARG A 16 39.94 -10.91 20.00
CA ARG A 16 39.72 -10.58 18.58
C ARG A 16 38.46 -11.25 18.05
N ASN A 17 38.23 -12.53 18.35
CA ASN A 17 37.04 -13.25 17.91
C ASN A 17 35.75 -12.65 18.51
N ILE A 18 35.75 -12.26 19.79
CA ILE A 18 34.61 -11.59 20.44
C ILE A 18 34.33 -10.23 19.76
N ARG A 19 35.37 -9.44 19.49
CA ARG A 19 35.23 -8.15 18.79
C ARG A 19 34.78 -8.30 17.34
N THR A 20 35.16 -9.39 16.66
CA THR A 20 34.68 -9.66 15.30
C THR A 20 33.26 -10.20 15.28
N THR A 21 32.81 -10.97 16.29
CA THR A 21 31.40 -11.36 16.41
C THR A 21 30.47 -10.19 16.75
N GLU A 22 31.01 -9.11 17.35
CA GLU A 22 30.28 -7.85 17.54
C GLU A 22 30.26 -6.96 16.29
N ALA A 23 31.23 -7.16 15.36
CA ALA A 23 31.37 -6.36 14.14
C ALA A 23 30.77 -7.04 12.89
N GLU A 24 30.56 -8.36 12.93
CA GLU A 24 29.84 -9.14 11.93
C GLU A 24 28.51 -9.62 12.51
N ASP A 25 27.60 -8.67 12.75
CA ASP A 25 26.18 -9.00 12.82
C ASP A 25 25.41 -7.96 11.99
N ASP A 26 25.48 -8.16 10.67
CA ASP A 26 24.56 -7.55 9.68
C ASP A 26 23.09 -7.95 9.91
N GLU A 27 22.80 -8.72 10.95
CA GLU A 27 21.48 -9.04 11.48
C GLU A 27 21.12 -8.08 12.63
N VAL A 28 21.01 -6.77 12.35
CA VAL A 28 20.26 -5.88 13.27
C VAL A 28 18.88 -6.50 13.46
N SER A 29 18.62 -7.00 14.67
CA SER A 29 17.43 -7.80 14.92
C SER A 29 16.18 -6.97 14.62
N ASN A 30 15.07 -7.64 14.27
CA ASN A 30 13.80 -6.93 14.07
C ASN A 30 13.40 -6.10 15.30
N VAL A 31 13.85 -6.49 16.50
CA VAL A 31 13.63 -5.76 17.75
C VAL A 31 14.44 -4.47 17.76
N ASP A 32 15.70 -4.48 17.32
CA ASP A 32 16.55 -3.30 17.27
C ASP A 32 16.08 -2.29 16.21
N ARG A 33 15.61 -2.79 15.06
CA ARG A 33 14.99 -1.93 14.03
C ARG A 33 13.72 -1.26 14.55
N PHE A 34 12.86 -2.02 15.24
CA PHE A 34 11.63 -1.49 15.82
C PHE A 34 11.92 -0.48 16.95
N SER A 35 12.88 -0.78 17.83
CA SER A 35 13.25 0.10 18.94
C SER A 35 13.81 1.44 18.44
N ALA A 36 14.64 1.42 17.40
CA ALA A 36 15.16 2.62 16.75
C ALA A 36 14.05 3.47 16.12
N LEU A 37 13.15 2.85 15.35
CA LEU A 37 12.01 3.54 14.73
C LEU A 37 11.05 4.13 15.77
N SER A 38 10.75 3.39 16.84
CA SER A 38 9.90 3.84 17.94
C SER A 38 10.51 5.05 18.63
N THR A 39 11.80 5.00 18.97
CA THR A 39 12.51 6.11 19.61
C THR A 39 12.51 7.37 18.75
N ALA A 40 12.82 7.23 17.44
CA ALA A 40 12.80 8.35 16.51
C ALA A 40 11.41 8.98 16.37
N THR A 41 10.38 8.14 16.24
CA THR A 41 8.99 8.60 16.08
C THR A 41 8.47 9.24 17.35
N ASN A 42 8.75 8.68 18.53
CA ASN A 42 8.36 9.25 19.83
C ASN A 42 8.99 10.62 20.05
N LYS A 43 10.27 10.78 19.73
CA LYS A 43 10.96 12.08 19.79
C LYS A 43 10.28 13.09 18.88
N MET A 44 9.95 12.71 17.65
CA MET A 44 9.23 13.56 16.72
C MET A 44 7.85 13.95 17.26
N CYS A 45 7.07 12.99 17.76
CA CYS A 45 5.75 13.22 18.35
C CYS A 45 5.80 14.25 19.49
N PHE A 46 6.80 14.16 20.39
CA PHE A 46 6.98 15.12 21.47
C PHE A 46 7.13 16.56 20.97
N TYR A 47 7.96 16.79 19.96
CA TYR A 47 8.17 18.14 19.41
C TYR A 47 7.00 18.61 18.54
N ALA A 48 6.39 17.71 17.77
CA ALA A 48 5.23 18.01 16.94
C ALA A 48 4.01 18.42 17.77
N ALA A 49 3.81 17.80 18.95
CA ALA A 49 2.75 18.15 19.88
C ALA A 49 3.01 19.47 20.64
N LYS A 50 4.29 19.83 20.84
CA LYS A 50 4.68 21.06 21.56
C LYS A 50 4.49 22.33 20.73
N LYS A 51 4.52 22.25 19.39
CA LYS A 51 4.31 23.40 18.48
C LYS A 51 2.83 23.56 18.07
N LYS A 52 2.44 24.77 17.64
CA LYS A 52 1.09 25.09 17.12
C LYS A 52 0.63 24.10 16.02
N ASN A 53 -0.69 23.96 15.88
CA ASN A 53 -1.45 23.01 15.04
C ASN A 53 -0.88 22.61 13.65
N HIS A 54 -0.07 23.45 13.01
CA HIS A 54 0.53 23.14 11.72
C HIS A 54 1.51 21.95 11.80
N SER A 55 2.44 21.95 12.77
CA SER A 55 3.45 20.90 12.91
C SER A 55 2.84 19.54 13.28
N TYR A 56 1.78 19.53 14.08
CA TYR A 56 1.03 18.31 14.38
C TYR A 56 0.38 17.71 13.12
N LYS A 57 -0.30 18.54 12.32
CA LYS A 57 -0.96 18.08 11.08
C LYS A 57 0.05 17.59 10.04
N GLU A 58 1.18 18.27 9.91
CA GLU A 58 2.28 17.87 9.02
C GLU A 58 2.87 16.53 9.44
N ALA A 59 3.19 16.36 10.73
CA ALA A 59 3.69 15.10 11.28
C ALA A 59 2.70 13.95 11.05
N LEU A 60 1.41 14.18 11.31
CA LEU A 60 0.37 13.17 11.12
C LEU A 60 0.22 12.78 9.64
N ALA A 61 0.25 13.76 8.73
CA ALA A 61 0.20 13.50 7.29
C ALA A 61 1.41 12.65 6.83
N ALA A 62 2.62 12.99 7.30
CA ALA A 62 3.83 12.25 6.99
C ALA A 62 3.80 10.81 7.52
N ILE A 63 3.36 10.60 8.77
CA ILE A 63 3.19 9.25 9.34
C ILE A 63 2.24 8.42 8.48
N ASN A 64 1.07 8.96 8.13
CA ASN A 64 0.09 8.24 7.32
C ASN A 64 0.64 7.91 5.93
N GLN A 65 1.31 8.86 5.27
CA GLN A 65 1.93 8.65 3.98
C GLN A 65 2.99 7.53 4.01
N LEU A 66 3.88 7.55 5.02
CA LEU A 66 4.90 6.52 5.18
C LEU A 66 4.27 5.15 5.49
N THR A 67 3.25 5.13 6.34
CA THR A 67 2.52 3.90 6.68
C THR A 67 1.90 3.28 5.45
N SER A 68 1.20 4.06 4.61
CA SER A 68 0.65 3.59 3.34
C SER A 68 1.74 3.07 2.40
N LYS A 69 2.85 3.79 2.28
CA LYS A 69 3.99 3.37 1.45
C LYS A 69 4.54 2.00 1.89
N PHE A 70 4.75 1.81 3.19
CA PHE A 70 5.22 0.52 3.70
C PHE A 70 4.17 -0.58 3.53
N GLN A 71 2.89 -0.31 3.82
CA GLN A 71 1.80 -1.26 3.56
C GLN A 71 1.73 -1.69 2.10
N GLU A 72 1.92 -0.78 1.15
CA GLU A 72 1.98 -1.11 -0.28
C GLU A 72 3.20 -1.96 -0.65
N LEU A 73 4.38 -1.67 -0.06
CA LEU A 73 5.58 -2.49 -0.28
C LEU A 73 5.37 -3.92 0.23
N PHE A 74 4.81 -4.09 1.43
CA PHE A 74 4.49 -5.41 1.99
C PHE A 74 3.30 -6.09 1.29
N GLY A 75 2.33 -5.31 0.79
CA GLY A 75 1.18 -5.80 0.03
C GLY A 75 1.51 -6.23 -1.40
N ARG A 76 2.47 -5.56 -2.07
CA ARG A 76 3.01 -5.96 -3.38
C ARG A 76 3.75 -7.29 -3.31
N GLN A 77 4.34 -7.65 -2.17
CA GLN A 77 5.00 -8.95 -2.02
C GLN A 77 4.00 -10.12 -2.04
N ARG A 78 2.71 -9.89 -1.77
CA ARG A 78 1.65 -10.92 -1.86
C ARG A 78 0.83 -10.89 -3.14
N THR A 79 1.08 -9.93 -4.03
CA THR A 79 0.40 -9.87 -5.32
C THR A 79 1.43 -9.83 -6.43
N ASN A 80 1.50 -10.95 -7.17
CA ASN A 80 2.13 -11.08 -8.47
C ASN A 80 2.05 -9.73 -9.24
N PRO A 81 3.12 -9.28 -9.93
CA PRO A 81 3.15 -7.97 -10.57
C PRO A 81 1.97 -7.84 -11.52
N ARG A 82 0.93 -7.09 -11.09
CA ARG A 82 -0.10 -6.58 -11.97
C ARG A 82 0.55 -5.45 -12.75
N SER A 83 0.97 -5.81 -13.95
CA SER A 83 1.14 -4.91 -15.09
C SER A 83 0.03 -3.84 -15.12
N PRO A 84 0.33 -2.60 -15.53
CA PRO A 84 -0.69 -1.56 -15.72
C PRO A 84 -1.50 -1.91 -16.96
N ALA A 85 -2.59 -2.65 -16.77
CA ALA A 85 -3.54 -2.96 -17.83
C ALA A 85 -4.88 -2.30 -17.49
N TYR A 86 -5.12 -1.22 -18.21
CA TYR A 86 -6.44 -0.75 -18.60
C TYR A 86 -7.39 -1.94 -18.79
N GLY A 87 -8.61 -1.80 -18.26
CA GLY A 87 -9.51 -2.91 -17.99
C GLY A 87 -9.64 -3.94 -19.11
N SER A 88 -9.46 -5.21 -18.77
CA SER A 88 -10.13 -6.30 -19.46
C SER A 88 -10.18 -7.50 -18.52
N GLN A 89 -11.40 -7.93 -18.20
CA GLN A 89 -11.62 -9.17 -17.46
C GLN A 89 -10.98 -10.33 -18.21
N ARG A 90 -10.12 -11.08 -17.53
CA ARG A 90 -9.65 -12.39 -18.02
C ARG A 90 -10.79 -13.38 -17.81
N ASN A 91 -11.66 -13.52 -18.80
CA ASN A 91 -12.56 -14.66 -18.87
C ASN A 91 -11.74 -15.87 -19.33
N SER A 92 -11.81 -16.96 -18.57
CA SER A 92 -11.35 -18.29 -19.00
C SER A 92 -11.91 -18.56 -20.41
N ARG A 93 -11.04 -18.88 -21.39
CA ARG A 93 -11.47 -19.22 -22.76
C ARG A 93 -12.04 -20.64 -22.81
N VAL A 94 -13.13 -20.87 -22.09
CA VAL A 94 -14.11 -21.88 -22.46
C VAL A 94 -15.20 -21.09 -23.16
N LEU A 95 -15.23 -21.17 -24.49
CA LEU A 95 -16.33 -20.61 -25.27
C LEU A 95 -17.51 -21.58 -25.16
N ASP A 96 -18.67 -21.08 -24.76
CA ASP A 96 -19.91 -21.86 -24.82
C ASP A 96 -20.14 -22.32 -26.27
N PRO A 97 -20.60 -23.57 -26.50
CA PRO A 97 -20.95 -24.03 -27.83
C PRO A 97 -21.93 -23.07 -28.51
N VAL A 98 -21.77 -22.88 -29.82
CA VAL A 98 -22.63 -22.00 -30.61
C VAL A 98 -24.08 -22.46 -30.46
N VAL A 99 -24.91 -21.63 -29.83
CA VAL A 99 -26.36 -21.88 -29.72
C VAL A 99 -26.97 -21.74 -31.11
N VAL A 100 -27.28 -22.87 -31.74
CA VAL A 100 -28.04 -22.89 -32.99
C VAL A 100 -29.50 -22.63 -32.67
N ARG A 101 -30.04 -21.51 -33.17
CA ARG A 101 -31.49 -21.23 -33.06
C ARG A 101 -32.24 -22.22 -33.95
N THR A 102 -33.08 -23.04 -33.34
CA THR A 102 -34.01 -23.89 -34.08
C THR A 102 -35.13 -23.04 -34.69
N LYS A 103 -35.73 -23.53 -35.78
CA LYS A 103 -36.83 -22.84 -36.45
C LYS A 103 -38.00 -22.66 -35.47
N GLY A 104 -38.26 -21.42 -35.05
CA GLY A 104 -39.39 -21.05 -34.18
C GLY A 104 -39.10 -20.11 -33.01
N THR A 105 -37.83 -19.83 -32.67
CA THR A 105 -37.54 -18.96 -31.51
C THR A 105 -37.78 -17.48 -31.80
N THR A 106 -38.88 -16.92 -31.31
CA THR A 106 -39.10 -15.47 -31.27
C THR A 106 -38.31 -14.84 -30.12
N THR A 107 -37.30 -14.03 -30.45
CA THR A 107 -36.60 -13.23 -29.44
C THR A 107 -37.43 -11.98 -29.17
N ARG A 108 -38.13 -11.91 -28.03
CA ARG A 108 -38.61 -10.63 -27.50
C ARG A 108 -37.38 -9.76 -27.23
N LEU A 109 -37.29 -8.63 -27.95
CA LEU A 109 -36.36 -7.57 -27.59
C LEU A 109 -36.69 -7.12 -26.17
N LYS A 110 -35.83 -7.46 -25.20
CA LYS A 110 -35.88 -6.83 -23.88
C LYS A 110 -35.64 -5.34 -24.10
N LYS A 111 -36.68 -4.52 -23.96
CA LYS A 111 -36.51 -3.08 -23.87
C LYS A 111 -35.54 -2.84 -22.72
N SER A 112 -34.39 -2.24 -23.03
CA SER A 112 -33.47 -1.75 -21.99
C SER A 112 -34.29 -0.96 -20.97
N PRO A 113 -34.13 -1.20 -19.65
CA PRO A 113 -34.73 -0.33 -18.66
C PRO A 113 -34.23 1.09 -18.98
N ARG A 114 -35.15 2.00 -19.35
CA ARG A 114 -34.77 3.42 -19.41
C ARG A 114 -34.33 3.78 -18.00
N ASN A 115 -33.04 4.06 -17.84
CA ASN A 115 -32.49 4.52 -16.58
C ASN A 115 -33.05 5.92 -16.29
N ASN A 116 -34.28 5.97 -15.82
CA ASN A 116 -34.93 7.17 -15.27
C ASN A 116 -34.46 7.44 -13.83
N ARG A 117 -33.37 6.78 -13.40
CA ARG A 117 -32.81 6.95 -12.06
C ARG A 117 -32.20 8.34 -11.98
N LYS A 118 -32.88 9.22 -11.26
CA LYS A 118 -32.43 10.57 -10.95
C LYS A 118 -31.40 10.53 -9.83
N CYS A 119 -30.44 11.45 -9.85
CA CYS A 119 -29.51 11.66 -8.74
C CYS A 119 -30.31 12.00 -7.47
N ASN A 120 -29.99 11.37 -6.33
CA ASN A 120 -30.70 11.65 -5.08
C ASN A 120 -30.38 13.06 -4.52
N ILE A 121 -29.34 13.72 -5.02
CA ILE A 121 -28.88 15.03 -4.54
C ILE A 121 -29.49 16.17 -5.40
N CYS A 122 -29.28 16.15 -6.73
CA CYS A 122 -29.77 17.21 -7.62
C CYS A 122 -31.00 16.83 -8.47
N ARG A 123 -31.48 15.59 -8.39
CA ARG A 123 -32.62 15.06 -9.17
C ARG A 123 -32.45 15.07 -10.70
N GLU A 124 -31.26 15.38 -11.20
CA GLU A 124 -30.93 15.30 -12.62
C GLU A 124 -30.63 13.86 -13.10
N LEU A 125 -30.80 13.64 -14.40
CA LEU A 125 -30.48 12.37 -15.06
C LEU A 125 -28.98 12.30 -15.43
N GLY A 126 -28.48 11.09 -15.66
CA GLY A 126 -27.14 10.87 -16.23
C GLY A 126 -25.99 10.71 -15.23
N HIS A 127 -26.24 10.76 -13.91
CA HIS A 127 -25.19 10.53 -12.92
C HIS A 127 -25.72 9.98 -11.59
N THR A 128 -24.85 9.27 -10.86
CA THR A 128 -25.15 8.72 -9.53
C THR A 128 -24.34 9.44 -8.45
N ALA A 129 -25.06 10.20 -7.61
CA ALA A 129 -24.69 10.68 -6.27
C ALA A 129 -23.23 11.14 -6.05
N ARG A 130 -22.71 11.97 -6.96
CA ARG A 130 -21.52 12.79 -6.71
C ARG A 130 -21.72 14.16 -7.34
N CYS A 131 -22.44 15.05 -6.64
CA CYS A 131 -22.60 16.45 -7.02
C CYS A 131 -21.55 17.28 -6.28
N TYR A 132 -20.53 17.75 -7.00
CA TYR A 132 -19.74 18.92 -6.58
C TYR A 132 -20.07 20.07 -7.54
N PRO A 133 -20.21 21.31 -7.03
CA PRO A 133 -20.71 22.41 -7.83
C PRO A 133 -19.61 23.04 -8.68
N THR A 134 -20.06 23.87 -9.63
CA THR A 134 -19.34 24.81 -10.51
C THR A 134 -18.90 24.23 -11.87
N ALA A 135 -19.19 24.85 -13.02
CA ALA A 135 -19.54 26.24 -13.30
C ALA A 135 -20.63 26.34 -14.38
N SER A 136 -21.51 27.31 -14.19
CA SER A 136 -22.24 27.98 -15.27
C SER A 136 -21.29 28.39 -16.38
N ASN A 137 -21.67 28.17 -17.64
CA ASN A 137 -21.41 29.13 -18.71
C ASN A 137 -22.47 28.95 -19.79
N GLY A 138 -23.39 29.92 -19.82
CA GLY A 138 -24.12 30.22 -21.04
C GLY A 138 -23.13 30.82 -22.05
N ALA A 139 -23.15 30.28 -23.26
CA ALA A 139 -22.68 30.98 -24.44
C ALA A 139 -23.74 30.75 -25.51
N ARG A 140 -24.16 31.86 -26.12
CA ARG A 140 -25.07 31.94 -27.26
C ARG A 140 -24.60 31.07 -28.42
#